data_AF-A0A133KP54-F1
#
_entry.id   AF-A0A133KP54-F1
#
_cell.length_a   1.000
_cell.length_b   1.000
_cell.length_c   1.000
_cell.angle_alpha   90.00
_cell.angle_beta   90.00
_cell.angle_gamma   90.00
#
_symmetry.space_group_name_H-M   'P 1'
#
loop_
_entity.id
_entity.type
_entity.pdbx_description
1 polymer ?
#
loop_
_entity_poly.entity_id
_entity_poly.type
_entity_poly.pdbx_seq_one_letter_code
_entity_poly.pdbx_strand_id
1 'polypeptide(L)' 'MQWIHRQLFRDVYDWAGEIRVIDMAKGDGEPFQPLELFDMGVIYSERMLREDNLLRGLPFETFIDG' A
#
# COMPACT_ATOMS: atom_id res chain seq x y z
N MET A 1 3.44 -0.41 -6.26
CA MET A 1 2.33 -1.33 -5.86
C MET A 1 1.39 -1.74 -7.02
N GLN A 2 0.88 -0.81 -7.82
CA GLN A 2 -0.11 -1.06 -8.89
C GLN A 2 0.27 -2.19 -9.87
N TRP A 3 1.55 -2.27 -10.27
CA TRP A 3 2.01 -3.31 -11.19
C TRP A 3 1.83 -4.73 -10.63
N ILE A 4 2.14 -4.95 -9.35
CA ILE A 4 1.98 -6.25 -8.69
C ILE A 4 0.49 -6.63 -8.67
N HIS A 5 -0.38 -5.69 -8.26
CA HIS A 5 -1.83 -5.91 -8.26
C HIS A 5 -2.35 -6.26 -9.66
N ARG A 6 -1.89 -5.56 -10.70
CA ARG A 6 -2.22 -5.89 -12.09
C ARG A 6 -1.78 -7.30 -12.46
N GLN A 7 -0.56 -7.72 -12.15
CA GLN A 7 -0.10 -9.07 -12.49
C GLN A 7 -0.93 -10.17 -11.81
N LEU A 8 -1.36 -9.94 -10.57
CA LEU A 8 -2.14 -10.91 -9.81
C LEU A 8 -3.59 -11.04 -10.29
N PHE A 9 -4.20 -9.95 -10.75
CA PHE A 9 -5.65 -9.88 -10.95
C PHE A 9 -6.11 -9.53 -12.36
N ARG A 10 -5.19 -9.30 -13.32
CA ARG A 10 -5.53 -8.90 -14.70
C ARG A 10 -6.47 -9.87 -15.43
N ASP A 11 -6.47 -11.14 -15.04
CA ASP A 11 -7.28 -12.16 -15.71
C ASP A 11 -8.69 -12.28 -15.10
N VAL A 12 -8.97 -11.53 -14.02
CA VAL A 12 -10.24 -11.59 -13.26
C VAL A 12 -10.97 -10.24 -13.28
N TYR A 13 -10.24 -9.12 -13.20
CA TYR A 13 -10.82 -7.79 -13.06
C TYR A 13 -10.24 -6.81 -14.07
N ASP A 14 -11.12 -6.07 -14.76
CA ASP A 14 -10.74 -5.02 -15.71
C ASP A 14 -9.96 -3.89 -15.02
N TRP A 15 -10.24 -3.63 -13.73
CA TRP A 15 -9.60 -2.60 -12.92
C TRP A 15 -8.31 -3.09 -12.22
N ALA A 16 -7.76 -4.25 -12.62
CA ALA A 16 -6.55 -4.77 -12.01
C ALA A 16 -5.35 -3.80 -12.17
N GLY A 17 -4.94 -3.20 -11.06
CA GLY A 17 -3.85 -2.23 -10.98
C GLY A 17 -4.33 -0.81 -10.71
N GLU A 18 -5.62 -0.57 -10.76
CA GLU A 18 -6.24 0.71 -10.43
C GLU A 18 -6.39 0.88 -8.91
N ILE A 19 -6.39 2.14 -8.46
CA ILE A 19 -6.69 2.49 -7.08
C ILE A 19 -8.20 2.50 -6.87
N ARG A 20 -8.64 2.11 -5.67
CA ARG A 20 -10.06 2.14 -5.29
C ARG A 20 -10.64 3.55 -5.42
N VAL A 21 -11.93 3.63 -5.70
CA VAL A 21 -12.68 4.89 -5.85
C VAL A 21 -13.79 5.07 -4.81
N ILE A 22 -13.82 4.17 -3.82
CA ILE A 22 -14.77 4.19 -2.71
C ILE A 22 -14.04 3.91 -1.40
N ASP A 23 -14.62 4.36 -0.30
CA ASP A 23 -14.24 3.90 1.03
C ASP A 23 -14.59 2.44 1.26
N MET A 24 -13.77 1.78 2.09
CA MET A 24 -13.87 0.36 2.35
C MET A 24 -13.53 0.07 3.81
N ALA A 25 -14.16 -0.96 4.36
CA ALA A 25 -13.86 -1.57 5.63
C ALA A 25 -13.82 -3.10 5.45
N LYS A 26 -13.25 -3.82 6.41
CA LYS A 26 -13.24 -5.30 6.40
C LYS A 26 -14.15 -5.85 7.49
N GLY A 27 -15.26 -6.46 7.08
CA GLY A 27 -16.28 -6.95 8.02
C GLY A 27 -16.86 -5.80 8.84
N ASP A 28 -17.01 -6.01 10.14
CA ASP A 28 -17.48 -5.00 11.10
C ASP A 28 -16.34 -4.14 11.68
N GLY A 29 -15.15 -4.19 11.09
CA GLY A 29 -13.98 -3.42 11.53
C GLY A 29 -14.02 -1.95 11.10
N GLU A 30 -13.09 -1.17 11.64
CA GLU A 30 -12.91 0.23 11.25
C GLU A 30 -12.62 0.39 9.75
N PRO A 31 -13.03 1.51 9.13
CA PRO A 31 -12.66 1.84 7.77
C PRO A 31 -11.14 1.82 7.58
N PHE A 32 -10.70 1.41 6.39
CA PHE A 32 -9.36 1.74 5.95
C PHE A 32 -9.22 3.26 5.82
N GLN A 33 -7.99 3.75 5.63
CA GLN A 33 -7.71 5.17 5.43
C GLN A 33 -8.73 5.81 4.46
N PRO A 34 -9.34 6.95 4.78
CA PRO A 34 -10.32 7.59 3.91
C PRO A 34 -9.77 7.85 2.50
N LEU A 35 -10.63 7.74 1.48
CA LEU A 35 -10.26 7.91 0.09
C LEU A 35 -9.61 9.27 -0.17
N GLU A 36 -10.12 10.33 0.45
CA GLU A 36 -9.62 11.71 0.31
C GLU A 36 -8.18 11.86 0.79
N LEU A 37 -7.71 10.95 1.66
CA LEU A 37 -6.37 10.96 2.19
C LEU A 37 -5.47 9.90 1.54
N PHE A 38 -6.00 9.04 0.67
CA PHE A 38 -5.27 7.86 0.20
C PHE A 38 -3.97 8.20 -0.53
N ASP A 39 -4.01 9.17 -1.44
CA ASP A 39 -2.82 9.61 -2.19
C ASP A 39 -1.72 10.14 -1.25
N MET A 40 -2.12 10.87 -0.20
CA MET A 40 -1.18 11.35 0.82
C MET A 40 -0.53 10.19 1.58
N GLY A 41 -1.30 9.15 1.90
CA GLY A 41 -0.78 7.93 2.52
C GLY A 41 0.25 7.22 1.65
N VAL A 42 -0.06 7.06 0.36
CA VAL A 42 0.85 6.41 -0.61
C VAL A 42 2.15 7.20 -0.74
N ILE A 43 2.07 8.52 -0.91
CA ILE A 43 3.25 9.39 -1.02
C ILE A 43 4.10 9.30 0.25
N TYR A 44 3.47 9.35 1.43
CA TYR A 44 4.17 9.24 2.70
C TYR A 44 4.91 7.90 2.83
N SER A 45 4.23 6.78 2.56
CA SER A 45 4.85 5.45 2.63
C SER A 45 6.01 5.27 1.66
N GLU A 46 5.85 5.70 0.40
CA GLU A 46 6.91 5.64 -0.62
C GLU A 46 8.11 6.53 -0.24
N ARG A 47 7.86 7.69 0.38
CA ARG A 47 8.91 8.58 0.87
C ARG A 47 9.68 7.95 2.02
N MET A 48 8.99 7.45 3.05
CA MET A 48 9.64 6.81 4.20
C MET A 48 10.53 5.63 3.76
N LEU A 49 10.00 4.75 2.91
CA LEU A 49 10.78 3.63 2.37
C LEU A 49 12.04 4.11 1.63
N ARG A 50 11.94 5.19 0.85
CA ARG A 50 13.09 5.74 0.12
C ARG A 50 14.12 6.35 1.06
N GLU A 51 13.67 7.11 2.06
CA GLU A 51 14.52 7.74 3.08
C GLU A 51 15.27 6.68 3.90
N ASP A 52 14.64 5.53 4.17
CA ASP A 52 15.25 4.39 4.86
C ASP A 52 16.05 3.44 3.95
N ASN A 53 16.48 3.89 2.77
CA ASN A 53 17.22 3.07 1.79
C ASN A 53 16.51 1.74 1.45
N LEU A 54 15.18 1.78 1.34
CA LEU A 54 14.31 0.63 1.10
C LEU A 54 14.51 -0.49 2.14
N LEU A 55 14.84 -0.10 3.38
CA LEU A 55 15.14 -0.98 4.51
C LEU A 55 16.34 -1.93 4.25
N ARG A 56 17.17 -1.63 3.25
CA ARG A 56 18.30 -2.47 2.86
C ARG A 56 19.48 -2.26 3.78
N GLY A 57 20.10 -3.37 4.19
CA GLY A 57 21.31 -3.36 5.02
C GLY A 57 21.06 -3.10 6.51
N LEU A 58 19.80 -3.03 6.93
CA LEU A 58 19.45 -2.97 8.34
C LEU A 58 19.78 -4.29 9.05
N PRO A 59 20.28 -4.26 10.30
CA PRO A 59 20.31 -5.44 11.15
C PRO A 59 18.91 -6.03 11.31
N PHE A 60 18.83 -7.35 11.49
CA PHE A 60 17.55 -8.07 11.59
C PHE A 60 16.60 -7.44 12.60
N GLU A 61 17.07 -7.17 13.83
CA GLU A 61 16.24 -6.58 14.89
C GLU A 61 15.63 -5.24 14.44
N THR A 62 16.45 -4.35 13.86
CA THR A 62 15.98 -3.05 13.36
C THR A 62 15.00 -3.17 12.19
N PHE A 63 15.14 -4.22 11.36
CA PHE A 63 14.22 -4.44 10.25
C PHE A 63 12.82 -4.88 10.72
N ILE A 64 12.72 -5.58 11.85
CA ILE A 64 11.45 -6.12 12.36
C ILE A 64 10.74 -5.22 13.38
N ASP A 65 11.44 -4.25 13.98
CA ASP A 65 10.94 -3.36 15.05
C ASP A 65 9.91 -2.30 14.58
N GLY A 66 9.32 -2.47 13.39
CA GLY A 66 8.37 -1.52 12.77
C GLY A 66 7.09 -1.26 13.56
#